data_AF-A0A1A8A8Q0-F1
#
_entry.id   AF-A0A1A8A8Q0-F1
#
_cell.length_a   1.000
_cell.length_b   1.000
_cell.length_c   1.000
_cell.angle_alpha   90.00
_cell.angle_beta   90.00
_cell.angle_gamma   90.00
#
_symmetry.space_group_name_H-M   'P 1'
#
loop_
_entity.id
_entity.type
_entity.pdbx_description
1 polymer ?
#
loop_
_entity_poly.entity_id
_entity_poly.type
_entity_poly.pdbx_seq_one_letter_code
_entity_poly.pdbx_strand_id
1 'polypeptide(L)'
;QLLTKKHFLLTFIRTLEAQRSFSMRDRGNVASLIMTALQGEMEYATGVLKQLLSDLIDRNLESKNHPKLLLRRTESVAEKMLTNWFTFLLYKFLKECAGEPLFMLYCAIKQQM
;
A
#
# COMPACT_ATOMS: atom_id res chain seq x y z
N GLN A 1 11.42 17.59 4.04
CA GLN A 1 12.25 17.38 5.26
C GLN A 1 11.49 16.69 6.40
N LEU A 2 10.18 16.91 6.62
CA LEU A 2 9.44 16.20 7.69
C LEU A 2 9.06 14.76 7.34
N LEU A 3 8.79 14.44 6.07
CA LEU A 3 8.42 13.08 5.64
C LEU A 3 9.53 12.03 5.89
N THR A 4 10.79 12.46 5.98
CA THR A 4 11.94 11.61 6.31
C THR A 4 12.14 11.43 7.82
N LYS A 5 11.28 12.03 8.66
CA LYS A 5 11.26 11.79 10.10
C LYS A 5 10.21 10.72 10.40
N LYS A 6 10.68 9.51 10.74
CA LYS A 6 9.82 8.33 10.98
C LYS A 6 8.67 8.61 11.95
N HIS A 7 8.97 9.25 13.07
CA HIS A 7 7.96 9.58 14.07
C HIS A 7 6.86 10.50 13.53
N PHE A 8 7.24 11.55 12.79
CA PHE A 8 6.27 12.46 12.18
C PHE A 8 5.38 11.72 11.18
N LEU A 9 5.96 10.93 10.27
CA LEU A 9 5.19 10.27 9.22
C LEU A 9 4.21 9.23 9.80
N LEU A 10 4.62 8.46 10.80
CA LEU A 10 3.74 7.53 11.51
C LEU A 10 2.58 8.26 12.20
N THR A 11 2.90 9.33 12.95
CA THR A 11 1.88 10.13 13.64
C THR A 11 0.92 10.76 12.64
N PHE A 12 1.43 11.35 11.56
CA PHE A 12 0.63 11.96 10.50
C PHE A 12 -0.39 10.99 9.90
N ILE A 13 0.04 9.79 9.49
CA ILE A 13 -0.85 8.77 8.92
C ILE A 13 -1.90 8.34 9.94
N ARG A 14 -1.49 8.04 11.18
CA ARG A 14 -2.41 7.63 12.26
C ARG A 14 -3.46 8.70 12.56
N THR A 15 -3.04 9.97 12.60
CA THR A 15 -3.94 11.09 12.86
C THR A 15 -4.97 11.26 11.74
N LEU A 16 -4.57 11.10 10.48
CA LEU A 16 -5.49 11.14 9.35
C LEU A 16 -6.50 9.97 9.40
N GLU A 17 -6.02 8.75 9.62
CA GLU A 17 -6.90 7.56 9.67
C GLU A 17 -7.92 7.60 10.82
N ALA A 18 -7.60 8.28 11.92
CA ALA A 18 -8.51 8.46 13.04
C ALA A 18 -9.67 9.43 12.73
N GLN A 19 -9.58 10.24 11.68
CA GLN A 19 -10.66 11.17 11.32
C GLN A 19 -11.81 10.43 10.64
N ARG A 20 -13.03 10.59 11.16
CA ARG A 20 -14.24 9.99 10.57
C ARG A 20 -14.52 10.48 9.14
N SER A 21 -14.12 11.71 8.83
CA SER A 21 -14.25 12.31 7.49
C SER A 21 -13.22 11.80 6.49
N PHE A 22 -12.18 11.09 6.93
CA PHE A 22 -11.15 10.58 6.04
C PHE A 22 -11.69 9.36 5.29
N SER A 23 -11.95 9.54 3.99
CA SER A 23 -12.63 8.55 3.16
C SER A 23 -11.68 7.47 2.64
N MET A 24 -12.22 6.40 2.04
CA MET A 24 -11.39 5.38 1.37
C MET A 24 -10.59 5.94 0.18
N ARG A 25 -11.14 6.95 -0.49
CA ARG A 25 -10.44 7.68 -1.56
C ARG A 25 -9.25 8.44 -1.01
N ASP A 26 -9.43 9.15 0.11
CA ASP A 26 -8.35 9.93 0.73
C ASP A 26 -7.22 9.03 1.21
N ARG A 27 -7.55 7.87 1.80
CA ARG A 27 -6.55 6.85 2.17
C ARG A 27 -5.71 6.43 0.98
N GLY A 28 -6.33 6.17 -0.17
CA GLY A 28 -5.62 5.81 -1.41
C GLY A 28 -4.74 6.93 -1.93
N ASN A 29 -5.28 8.16 -1.97
CA ASN A 29 -4.52 9.32 -2.43
C ASN A 29 -3.30 9.57 -1.54
N VAL A 30 -3.47 9.57 -0.22
CA VAL A 30 -2.37 9.76 0.73
C VAL A 30 -1.32 8.67 0.61
N ALA A 31 -1.74 7.40 0.52
CA ALA A 31 -0.81 6.28 0.32
C ALA A 31 0.04 6.45 -0.95
N SER A 32 -0.58 6.81 -2.07
CA SER A 32 0.13 7.01 -3.34
C SER A 32 1.04 8.24 -3.32
N LEU A 33 0.58 9.37 -2.77
CA LEU A 33 1.39 10.57 -2.65
C LEU A 33 2.61 10.35 -1.76
N ILE A 34 2.46 9.66 -0.62
CA ILE A 34 3.57 9.33 0.27
C ILE A 34 4.56 8.39 -0.43
N MET A 35 4.08 7.33 -1.06
CA MET A 35 4.95 6.35 -1.73
C MET A 35 5.71 6.97 -2.89
N THR A 36 5.06 7.82 -3.71
CA THR A 36 5.74 8.56 -4.77
C THR A 36 6.76 9.56 -4.22
N ALA A 37 6.40 10.31 -3.17
CA ALA A 37 7.33 11.26 -2.55
C ALA A 37 8.56 10.58 -1.91
N LEU A 38 8.44 9.31 -1.52
CA LEU A 38 9.51 8.51 -0.91
C LEU A 38 10.12 7.49 -1.89
N GLN A 39 9.82 7.56 -3.19
CA GLN A 39 10.30 6.59 -4.17
C GLN A 39 11.84 6.55 -4.28
N GLY A 40 12.52 7.67 -4.03
CA GLY A 40 13.98 7.73 -3.98
C GLY A 40 14.60 7.12 -2.72
N GLU A 41 13.79 6.86 -1.69
CA GLU A 41 14.20 6.45 -0.33
C GLU A 41 13.45 5.18 0.08
N MET A 42 13.40 4.18 -0.82
CA MET A 42 12.56 2.98 -0.64
C MET A 42 12.93 2.14 0.57
N GLU A 43 14.19 2.15 1.03
CA GLU A 43 14.60 1.49 2.27
C GLU A 43 13.87 2.10 3.48
N TYR A 44 13.87 3.43 3.58
CA TYR A 44 13.14 4.15 4.62
C TYR A 44 11.62 3.93 4.49
N ALA A 45 11.06 4.02 3.28
CA ALA A 45 9.64 3.77 3.03
C ALA A 45 9.23 2.36 3.47
N THR A 46 10.07 1.35 3.20
CA THR A 46 9.87 -0.03 3.66
C THR A 46 9.91 -0.14 5.18
N GLY A 47 10.81 0.60 5.84
CA GLY A 47 10.88 0.67 7.30
C GLY A 47 9.62 1.27 7.94
N VAL A 48 9.03 2.30 7.33
CA VAL A 48 7.76 2.90 7.76
C VAL A 48 6.60 1.94 7.50
N LEU A 49 6.53 1.35 6.31
CA LEU A 49 5.48 0.39 5.93
C LEU A 49 5.43 -0.81 6.87
N LYS A 50 6.59 -1.41 7.20
CA LYS A 50 6.67 -2.52 8.17
C LYS A 50 6.08 -2.15 9.52
N GLN A 51 6.37 -0.94 10.02
CA GLN A 51 5.81 -0.48 11.29
C GLN A 51 4.29 -0.32 11.21
N LEU A 52 3.78 0.32 10.15
CA LEU A 52 2.34 0.52 9.97
C LEU A 52 1.57 -0.80 9.85
N LEU A 53 2.16 -1.80 9.18
CA LEU A 53 1.59 -3.15 9.10
C LEU A 53 1.62 -3.85 10.45
N SER A 54 2.68 -3.71 11.24
CA SER A 54 2.74 -4.21 12.62
C SER A 54 1.61 -3.61 13.45
N ASP A 55 1.47 -2.28 13.44
CA ASP A 55 0.40 -1.59 14.17
C ASP A 55 -1.00 -2.06 13.72
N LEU A 56 -1.17 -2.38 12.43
CA LEU A 56 -2.41 -2.90 11.89
C LEU A 56 -2.72 -4.32 12.39
N ILE A 57 -1.70 -5.19 12.45
CA ILE A 57 -1.80 -6.54 13.02
C ILE A 57 -2.18 -6.45 14.49
N ASP A 58 -1.46 -5.65 15.28
CA ASP A 58 -1.66 -5.53 16.72
C ASP A 58 -3.09 -5.05 17.03
N ARG A 59 -3.55 -3.98 16.36
CA ARG A 59 -4.93 -3.48 16.52
C ARG A 59 -5.99 -4.51 16.12
N ASN A 60 -5.73 -5.33 15.10
CA ASN A 60 -6.66 -6.37 14.67
C ASN A 60 -6.78 -7.48 15.72
N LEU A 61 -5.66 -7.88 16.30
CA LEU A 61 -5.59 -8.87 17.39
C LEU A 61 -6.26 -8.35 18.67
N GLU A 62 -6.00 -7.10 19.05
CA GLU A 62 -6.64 -6.42 20.20
C GLU A 62 -8.16 -6.35 20.04
N SER A 63 -8.63 -6.06 18.82
CA SER A 63 -10.06 -6.01 18.48
C SER A 63 -10.72 -7.40 18.42
N LYS A 64 -9.97 -8.49 18.65
CA LYS A 64 -10.40 -9.88 18.55
C LYS A 64 -11.04 -10.21 17.19
N ASN A 65 -10.61 -9.51 16.14
CA ASN A 65 -11.08 -9.77 14.79
C ASN A 65 -10.53 -11.10 14.29
N HIS A 66 -11.28 -11.75 13.40
CA HIS A 66 -10.86 -13.04 12.86
C HIS A 66 -9.57 -12.86 12.01
N PRO A 67 -8.45 -13.52 12.32
CA PRO A 67 -7.15 -13.24 11.69
C PRO A 67 -7.14 -13.35 10.17
N LYS A 68 -7.89 -14.30 9.59
CA LYS A 68 -8.02 -14.45 8.12
C LYS A 68 -8.74 -13.28 7.42
N LEU A 69 -9.31 -12.34 8.17
CA LEU A 69 -9.93 -11.13 7.61
C LEU A 69 -8.95 -9.96 7.54
N LEU A 70 -7.80 -10.05 8.21
CA LEU A 70 -6.74 -9.06 8.12
C LEU A 70 -6.21 -8.97 6.68
N LEU A 71 -5.96 -7.75 6.19
CA LEU A 71 -5.55 -7.43 4.82
C LEU A 71 -6.56 -7.77 3.71
N ARG A 72 -7.75 -8.28 4.03
CA ARG A 72 -8.70 -8.78 3.02
C ARG A 72 -9.38 -7.67 2.20
N ARG A 73 -9.63 -6.51 2.79
CA ARG A 73 -10.43 -5.44 2.17
C ARG A 73 -9.60 -4.23 1.71
N THR A 74 -8.31 -4.18 2.05
CA THR A 74 -7.39 -3.08 1.66
C THR A 74 -7.93 -1.72 2.10
N GLU A 75 -8.28 -1.59 3.38
CA GLU A 75 -9.02 -0.44 3.91
C GLU A 75 -8.11 0.61 4.58
N SER A 76 -6.90 0.25 4.99
CA SER A 76 -5.94 1.18 5.60
C SER A 76 -5.00 1.83 4.60
N VAL A 77 -4.40 2.96 4.99
CA VAL A 77 -3.28 3.59 4.28
C VAL A 77 -2.10 2.62 4.19
N ALA A 78 -1.85 1.82 5.23
CA ALA A 78 -0.77 0.83 5.25
C ALA A 78 -0.94 -0.24 4.16
N GLU A 79 -2.15 -0.81 4.02
CA GLU A 79 -2.46 -1.79 2.97
C GLU A 79 -2.30 -1.19 1.57
N LYS A 80 -2.74 0.05 1.36
CA LYS A 80 -2.59 0.74 0.06
C LYS A 80 -1.14 1.09 -0.24
N MET A 81 -0.36 1.49 0.76
CA MET A 81 1.10 1.66 0.64
C MET A 81 1.78 0.34 0.28
N LEU A 82 1.33 -0.79 0.83
CA LEU A 82 1.83 -2.12 0.48
C LEU A 82 1.55 -2.45 -1.00
N THR A 83 0.35 -2.14 -1.51
CA THR A 83 0.06 -2.28 -2.95
C THR A 83 1.03 -1.46 -3.79
N ASN A 84 1.24 -0.18 -3.46
CA ASN A 84 2.16 0.70 -4.18
C ASN A 84 3.62 0.23 -4.09
N TRP A 85 4.03 -0.30 -2.93
CA TRP A 85 5.36 -0.89 -2.74
C TRP A 85 5.59 -2.06 -3.69
N PHE A 86 4.62 -2.97 -3.81
CA PHE A 86 4.66 -4.04 -4.82
C PHE A 86 4.66 -3.49 -6.25
N THR A 87 3.86 -2.47 -6.55
CA THR A 87 3.85 -1.84 -7.88
C THR A 87 5.23 -1.36 -8.30
N PHE A 88 5.98 -0.70 -7.40
CA PHE A 88 7.33 -0.24 -7.70
C PHE A 88 8.31 -1.41 -7.88
N LEU A 89 8.30 -2.37 -6.95
CA LEU A 89 9.32 -3.43 -6.94
C LEU A 89 9.07 -4.54 -7.95
N LEU A 90 7.83 -4.75 -8.39
CA LEU A 90 7.48 -5.76 -9.39
C LEU A 90 7.46 -5.21 -10.82
N TYR A 91 7.77 -3.93 -11.05
CA TYR A 91 7.83 -3.38 -12.41
C TYR A 91 8.80 -4.15 -13.31
N LYS A 92 9.99 -4.50 -12.80
CA LYS A 92 10.98 -5.28 -13.55
C LYS A 92 10.46 -6.68 -13.88
N PHE A 93 9.85 -7.36 -12.90
CA PHE A 93 9.24 -8.67 -13.09
C PHE A 93 8.11 -8.65 -14.13
N LEU A 94 7.28 -7.59 -14.12
CA LEU A 94 6.27 -7.38 -15.14
C LEU A 94 6.92 -7.22 -16.52
N LYS A 95 7.95 -6.38 -16.63
CA LYS A 95 8.62 -6.11 -17.92
C LYS A 95 9.32 -7.34 -18.50
N GLU A 96 9.91 -8.18 -17.65
CA GLU A 96 10.81 -9.26 -18.08
C GLU A 96 10.16 -10.64 -18.07
N CYS A 97 9.07 -10.84 -17.35
CA CYS A 97 8.47 -12.18 -17.18
C CYS A 97 6.95 -12.18 -17.37
N ALA A 98 6.21 -11.37 -16.61
CA ALA A 98 4.76 -11.49 -16.55
C ALA A 98 4.00 -10.68 -17.61
N GLY A 99 4.65 -9.71 -18.24
CA GLY A 99 4.02 -8.76 -19.16
C GLY A 99 3.60 -9.39 -20.48
N GLU A 100 4.46 -10.20 -21.08
CA GLU A 100 4.16 -10.91 -22.34
C GLU A 100 2.94 -11.85 -22.22
N PRO A 101 2.88 -12.81 -21.27
CA PRO A 101 1.72 -13.69 -21.16
C PRO A 101 0.44 -12.92 -20.80
N LEU A 102 0.53 -11.87 -19.98
CA LEU A 102 -0.61 -11.03 -19.63
C LEU A 102 -1.14 -10.26 -20.86
N PHE A 103 -0.24 -9.73 -21.69
CA PHE A 103 -0.60 -9.02 -22.91
C PHE A 103 -1.21 -9.97 -23.95
N MET A 104 -0.65 -11.16 -24.11
CA MET A 104 -1.19 -12.18 -25.02
C MET A 104 -2.61 -12.60 -24.62
N LEU A 105 -2.86 -12.77 -23.31
CA LEU A 105 -4.21 -13.05 -22.81
C LEU A 105 -5.18 -11.90 -23.13
N TYR A 106 -4.77 -10.65 -22.93
CA TYR A 106 -5.58 -9.48 -23.29
C TYR A 106 -5.94 -9.49 -24.79
N CYS A 107 -4.95 -9.73 -25.66
CA CYS A 107 -5.16 -9.81 -27.11
C CYS A 107 -6.12 -10.94 -27.49
N ALA A 108 -5.97 -12.12 -26.89
CA ALA A 108 -6.85 -13.27 -27.13
C ALA A 108 -8.31 -12.98 -26.76
N ILE A 109 -8.55 -12.38 -25.58
CA ILE A 109 -9.91 -11.99 -25.16
C ILE A 109 -10.48 -10.94 -26.11
N LYS A 110 -9.70 -9.92 -26.46
CA LYS A 110 -10.14 -8.84 -27.35
C LYS A 110 -10.49 -9.35 -28.75
N GLN A 111 -9.75 -10.33 -29.27
CA GLN A 111 -10.00 -10.90 -30.60
C GLN A 111 -11.25 -11.79 -30.63
N GLN A 112 -11.61 -12.40 -29.49
CA GLN A 112 -12.79 -13.26 -29.39
C GLN A 112 -14.11 -12.50 -29.25
N MET A 113 -14.06 -11.25 -28.78
CA MET A 113 -15.21 -10.34 -28.70
C MET A 113 -15.46 -9.61 -30.02
#